data_AF-A0A9X4E7V3-F1
#
_entry.id   AF-A0A9X4E7V3-F1
#
_cell.length_a   1.000
_cell.length_b   1.000
_cell.length_c   1.000
_cell.angle_alpha   90.00
_cell.angle_beta   90.00
_cell.angle_gamma   90.00
#
_symmetry.space_group_name_H-M   'P 1'
#
loop_
_entity.id
_entity.type
_entity.pdbx_description
1 polymer ?
#
loop_
_entity_poly.entity_id
_entity_poly.type
_entity_poly.pdbx_seq_one_letter_code
_entity_poly.pdbx_strand_id
1 'polypeptide(L)'
;MGARLVAAFGEAETQRMMANIRQGFRPCPSLALERFWSRGAVLWSGQPVRFDLRPVPDAPPATGAPADGPDALRLELAARLAAGDVRYRLALQRYVDEENTPIEDGTVEWREEVSPPVAVATLTIPQRDLLDEAARAQAAAVDALAFNPWNAPAEFRPLGNLNRARGVVYGMSARRWQAVTPEA
;
A
#
# COMPACT_ATOMS: atom_id res chain seq x y z
N MET A 1 6.94 -21.97 -19.83
CA MET A 1 7.34 -20.57 -19.55
C MET A 1 8.84 -20.43 -19.31
N GLY A 2 9.43 -21.20 -18.38
CA GLY A 2 10.86 -21.09 -18.02
C GLY A 2 11.88 -21.21 -19.18
N ALA A 3 11.76 -22.22 -20.05
CA ALA A 3 12.71 -22.42 -21.16
C ALA A 3 12.74 -21.26 -22.18
N ARG A 4 11.59 -20.59 -22.40
CA ARG A 4 11.51 -19.39 -23.26
C ARG A 4 12.15 -18.17 -22.61
N LEU A 5 12.05 -18.03 -21.28
CA LEU A 5 12.69 -16.95 -20.54
C LEU A 5 14.22 -17.13 -20.48
N VAL A 6 14.69 -18.36 -20.24
CA VAL A 6 16.14 -18.67 -20.26
C VAL A 6 16.75 -18.34 -21.62
N ALA A 7 16.08 -18.72 -22.71
CA ALA A 7 16.53 -18.40 -24.06
C ALA A 7 16.58 -16.89 -24.37
N ALA A 8 15.70 -16.08 -23.75
CA ALA A 8 15.61 -14.65 -24.01
C ALA A 8 16.48 -13.78 -23.09
N PHE A 9 16.67 -14.19 -21.83
CA PHE A 9 17.28 -13.36 -20.79
C PHE A 9 18.45 -14.03 -20.05
N GLY A 10 18.74 -15.29 -20.35
CA GLY A 10 19.74 -16.07 -19.63
C GLY A 10 19.22 -16.65 -18.31
N GLU A 11 20.00 -17.57 -17.74
CA GLU A 11 19.58 -18.34 -16.56
C GLU A 11 19.45 -17.48 -15.29
N ALA A 12 20.44 -16.64 -15.01
CA ALA A 12 20.47 -15.81 -13.80
C ALA A 12 19.27 -14.85 -13.74
N GLU A 13 18.99 -14.18 -14.86
CA GLU A 13 17.88 -13.24 -14.96
C GLU A 13 16.53 -13.95 -14.93
N THR A 14 16.42 -15.13 -15.57
CA THR A 14 15.21 -15.95 -15.48
C THR A 14 14.94 -16.43 -14.05
N GLN A 15 15.98 -16.84 -13.32
CA GLN A 15 15.84 -17.20 -11.91
C GLN A 15 15.36 -16.01 -11.07
N ARG A 16 15.93 -14.81 -11.28
CA ARG A 16 15.50 -13.57 -10.63
C ARG A 16 14.03 -13.25 -10.95
N MET A 17 13.63 -13.33 -12.22
CA MET A 17 12.24 -13.12 -12.65
C MET A 17 11.28 -14.13 -12.00
N MET A 18 11.62 -15.42 -12.02
CA MET A 18 10.79 -16.47 -11.42
C MET A 18 10.69 -16.34 -9.91
N ALA A 19 11.77 -15.92 -9.23
CA ALA A 19 11.76 -15.64 -7.80
C ALA A 19 10.80 -14.48 -7.48
N ASN A 20 10.89 -13.37 -8.23
CA ASN A 20 9.98 -12.23 -8.08
C ASN A 20 8.52 -12.61 -8.32
N ILE A 21 8.25 -13.44 -9.35
CA ILE A 21 6.90 -13.94 -9.66
C ILE A 21 6.36 -14.75 -8.48
N ARG A 22 7.13 -15.72 -7.97
CA ARG A 22 6.71 -16.54 -6.83
C ARG A 22 6.46 -15.70 -5.58
N GLN A 23 7.31 -14.71 -5.31
CA GLN A 23 7.12 -13.78 -4.20
C GLN A 23 5.86 -12.92 -4.39
N GLY A 24 5.57 -12.48 -5.62
CA GLY A 24 4.38 -11.71 -5.95
C GLY A 24 3.07 -12.48 -5.84
N PHE A 25 3.11 -13.82 -6.00
CA PHE A 25 1.96 -14.71 -5.81
C PHE A 25 1.76 -15.18 -4.36
N ARG A 26 2.41 -14.55 -3.37
CA ARG A 26 2.16 -14.87 -1.97
C ARG A 26 0.67 -14.62 -1.64
N PRO A 27 -0.06 -15.63 -1.12
CA PRO A 27 -1.43 -15.42 -0.67
C PRO A 27 -1.50 -14.33 0.41
N CYS A 28 -2.47 -13.44 0.29
CA CYS A 28 -2.85 -12.50 1.34
C CYS A 28 -3.96 -13.15 2.17
N PRO A 29 -3.69 -13.62 3.40
CA PRO A 29 -4.72 -14.22 4.24
C PRO A 29 -5.66 -13.19 4.84
N SER A 30 -5.19 -11.94 5.03
CA SER A 30 -5.96 -10.86 5.64
C SER A 30 -5.33 -9.52 5.38
N LEU A 31 -6.11 -8.56 4.89
CA LEU A 31 -5.66 -7.17 4.74
C LEU A 31 -5.27 -6.57 6.10
N ALA A 32 -5.94 -6.96 7.19
CA ALA A 32 -5.66 -6.49 8.55
C ALA A 32 -4.26 -6.88 9.07
N LEU A 33 -3.61 -7.85 8.42
CA LEU A 33 -2.29 -8.37 8.79
C LEU A 33 -1.20 -8.00 7.77
N GLU A 34 -1.54 -7.22 6.74
CA GLU A 34 -0.59 -6.78 5.73
C GLU A 34 0.20 -5.54 6.19
N ARG A 35 1.45 -5.46 5.73
CA ARG A 35 2.28 -4.26 5.85
C ARG A 35 2.09 -3.40 4.61
N PHE A 36 1.84 -2.11 4.81
CA PHE A 36 1.74 -1.10 3.74
C PHE A 36 2.82 -0.05 3.93
N TRP A 37 3.32 0.53 2.83
CA TRP A 37 4.34 1.57 2.91
C TRP A 37 4.25 2.54 1.74
N SER A 38 4.76 3.76 1.91
CA SER A 38 4.58 4.84 0.92
C SER A 38 5.31 4.61 -0.40
N ARG A 39 6.26 3.68 -0.45
CA ARG A 39 7.24 3.41 -1.52
C ARG A 39 8.16 4.59 -1.84
N GLY A 40 7.60 5.76 -2.13
CA GLY A 40 8.34 7.01 -2.35
C GLY A 40 8.50 7.81 -1.06
N ALA A 41 9.49 8.69 -1.05
CA ALA A 41 9.70 9.63 0.05
C ALA A 41 8.69 10.79 0.00
N VAL A 42 8.44 11.38 1.15
CA VAL A 42 7.52 12.50 1.38
C VAL A 42 8.21 13.47 2.33
N LEU A 43 7.97 14.78 2.19
CA LEU A 43 8.45 15.74 3.17
C LEU A 43 7.67 15.58 4.48
N TRP A 44 8.31 15.75 5.62
CA TRP A 44 7.63 15.79 6.91
C TRP A 44 8.40 16.73 7.84
N SER A 45 7.77 17.84 8.22
CA SER A 45 8.38 18.85 9.10
C SER A 45 9.79 19.27 8.62
N GLY A 46 9.97 19.43 7.31
CA GLY A 46 11.24 19.82 6.69
C GLY A 46 12.25 18.69 6.45
N GLN A 47 11.91 17.44 6.75
CA GLN A 47 12.80 16.28 6.55
C GLN A 47 12.17 15.24 5.60
N PRO A 48 12.92 14.64 4.66
CA PRO A 48 12.41 13.54 3.86
C PRO A 48 12.20 12.27 4.71
N VAL A 49 11.05 11.64 4.54
CA VAL A 49 10.69 10.38 5.22
C VAL A 49 9.99 9.41 4.27
N ARG A 50 10.01 8.12 4.59
CA ARG A 50 9.06 7.12 4.06
C ARG A 50 8.11 6.70 5.18
N PHE A 51 6.84 6.54 4.84
CA PHE A 51 5.83 6.04 5.78
C PHE A 51 5.76 4.53 5.73
N ASP A 52 5.52 3.94 6.89
CA ASP A 52 5.39 2.51 7.08
C ASP A 52 4.20 2.22 8.01
N LEU A 53 3.31 1.35 7.57
CA LEU A 53 2.08 1.00 8.28
C LEU A 53 2.09 -0.52 8.50
N ARG A 54 2.25 -0.93 9.75
CA ARG A 54 2.28 -2.35 10.15
C ARG A 54 1.08 -2.67 11.04
N PRO A 55 0.58 -3.92 11.01
CA PRO A 55 -0.33 -4.38 12.04
C PRO A 55 0.31 -4.18 13.42
N VAL A 56 -0.51 -3.90 14.43
CA VAL A 56 -0.02 -3.87 15.81
C VAL A 56 0.49 -5.27 16.22
N PRO A 57 1.49 -5.39 17.12
CA PRO A 57 2.07 -6.69 17.49
C PRO A 57 1.07 -7.68 18.09
N ASP A 58 0.01 -7.15 18.71
CA ASP A 58 -1.10 -7.88 19.32
C ASP A 58 -2.30 -8.03 18.38
N ALA A 59 -2.12 -7.86 17.07
CA ALA A 59 -3.19 -8.04 16.09
C ALA A 59 -3.68 -9.49 16.10
N PRO A 60 -5.01 -9.74 16.16
CA PRO A 60 -5.55 -11.09 16.12
C PRO A 60 -5.12 -11.83 14.84
N PRO A 61 -4.73 -13.10 14.92
CA PRO A 61 -4.34 -13.88 13.74
C PRO A 61 -5.50 -14.02 12.75
N ALA A 62 -5.20 -14.38 11.50
CA ALA A 62 -6.24 -14.74 10.54
C ALA A 62 -7.02 -15.96 11.02
N THR A 63 -8.35 -15.85 11.01
CA THR A 63 -9.26 -16.93 11.37
C THR A 63 -9.49 -17.79 10.13
N GLY A 64 -8.70 -18.86 9.99
CA GLY A 64 -8.83 -19.85 8.92
C GLY A 64 -7.83 -19.70 7.77
N ALA A 65 -7.92 -20.60 6.80
CA ALA A 65 -7.18 -20.49 5.55
C ALA A 65 -7.68 -19.28 4.73
N PRO A 66 -6.85 -18.65 3.88
CA PRO A 66 -7.33 -17.66 2.94
C PRO A 66 -8.55 -18.20 2.20
N ALA A 67 -9.69 -17.52 2.31
CA ALA A 67 -10.86 -17.91 1.55
C ALA A 67 -10.56 -17.72 0.05
N ASP A 68 -11.07 -18.62 -0.78
CA ASP A 68 -10.99 -18.49 -2.23
C ASP A 68 -12.17 -17.64 -2.74
N GLY A 69 -11.98 -16.96 -3.86
CA GLY A 69 -13.02 -16.20 -4.55
C GLY A 69 -12.76 -14.69 -4.62
N PRO A 70 -13.53 -13.98 -5.46
CA PRO A 70 -13.27 -12.57 -5.79
C PRO A 70 -13.40 -11.63 -4.58
N ASP A 71 -14.23 -11.97 -3.60
CA ASP A 71 -14.54 -11.12 -2.44
C ASP A 71 -13.91 -11.61 -1.12
N ALA A 72 -13.03 -12.61 -1.17
CA ALA A 72 -12.49 -13.26 0.03
C ALA A 72 -11.88 -12.28 1.04
N LEU A 73 -11.05 -11.34 0.57
CA LEU A 73 -10.42 -10.33 1.43
C LEU A 73 -11.43 -9.34 2.02
N ARG A 74 -12.49 -9.00 1.26
CA ARG A 74 -13.57 -8.12 1.73
C ARG A 74 -14.35 -8.80 2.84
N LEU A 75 -14.73 -10.06 2.66
CA LEU A 75 -15.49 -10.83 3.65
C LEU A 75 -14.67 -11.10 4.91
N GLU A 76 -13.36 -11.38 4.77
CA GLU A 76 -12.45 -11.56 5.89
C GLU A 76 -12.31 -10.27 6.72
N LEU A 77 -12.11 -9.12 6.06
CA LEU A 77 -12.06 -7.82 6.74
C LEU A 77 -13.39 -7.45 7.41
N ALA A 78 -14.52 -7.75 6.76
CA ALA A 78 -15.86 -7.53 7.33
C ALA A 78 -16.08 -8.35 8.60
N ALA A 79 -15.70 -9.64 8.58
CA ALA A 79 -15.80 -10.50 9.75
C ALA A 79 -14.95 -9.99 10.93
N ARG A 80 -13.74 -9.49 10.65
CA ARG A 80 -12.89 -8.87 11.67
C ARG A 80 -13.50 -7.63 12.28
N LEU A 81 -13.95 -6.70 11.45
CA LEU A 81 -14.52 -5.44 11.91
C LEU A 81 -15.87 -5.63 12.61
N ALA A 82 -16.61 -6.70 12.33
CA ALA A 82 -17.78 -7.08 13.11
C ALA A 82 -17.40 -7.53 14.54
N ALA A 83 -16.23 -8.14 14.72
CA ALA A 83 -15.74 -8.69 15.98
C ALA A 83 -14.94 -7.68 16.84
N GLY A 84 -14.30 -6.68 16.24
CA GLY A 84 -13.55 -5.66 16.96
C GLY A 84 -12.76 -4.71 16.06
N ASP A 85 -12.02 -3.80 16.69
CA ASP A 85 -11.19 -2.82 15.98
C ASP A 85 -10.04 -3.48 15.21
N VAL A 86 -9.75 -2.94 14.02
CA VAL A 86 -8.52 -3.24 13.27
C VAL A 86 -7.52 -2.10 13.51
N ARG A 87 -6.33 -2.43 14.00
CA ARG A 87 -5.32 -1.44 14.40
C ARG A 87 -4.00 -1.62 13.64
N TYR A 88 -3.43 -0.50 13.22
CA TYR A 88 -2.09 -0.44 12.64
C TYR A 88 -1.22 0.57 13.38
N ARG A 89 0.07 0.27 13.50
CA ARG A 89 1.10 1.22 13.88
C ARG A 89 1.58 1.97 12.65
N LEU A 90 1.48 3.29 12.69
CA LEU A 90 2.12 4.18 11.72
C LEU A 90 3.52 4.56 12.22
N ALA A 91 4.52 4.34 11.37
CA ALA A 91 5.91 4.64 11.61
C ALA A 91 6.54 5.40 10.43
N LEU A 92 7.70 6.00 10.70
CA LEU A 92 8.48 6.77 9.73
C LEU A 92 9.91 6.25 9.68
N GLN A 93 10.43 6.08 8.47
CA GLN A 93 11.86 5.95 8.22
C GLN A 93 12.38 7.31 7.73
N ARG A 94 13.46 7.81 8.32
CA ARG A 94 14.07 9.10 7.97
C ARG A 94 15.13 8.92 6.90
N TYR A 95 15.26 9.91 6.02
CA TYR A 95 16.41 10.00 5.14
C TYR A 95 17.71 10.16 5.93
N VAL A 96 18.76 9.49 5.46
CA VAL A 96 20.12 9.55 6.01
C VAL A 96 21.06 10.14 4.97
N ASP A 97 21.17 9.49 3.81
CA ASP A 97 21.98 9.90 2.67
C ASP A 97 21.46 9.28 1.35
N GLU A 98 21.97 9.73 0.20
CA GLU A 98 21.54 9.21 -1.12
C GLU A 98 22.06 7.80 -1.43
N GLU A 99 23.07 7.30 -0.72
CA GLU A 99 23.59 5.94 -0.95
C GLU A 99 22.67 4.89 -0.32
N ASN A 100 22.25 5.13 0.92
CA ASN A 100 21.46 4.20 1.73
C ASN A 100 19.96 4.46 1.65
N THR A 101 19.57 5.72 1.46
CA THR A 101 18.17 6.16 1.46
C THR A 101 17.83 7.04 0.26
N PRO A 102 18.13 6.63 -0.98
CA PRO A 102 17.94 7.47 -2.15
C PRO A 102 16.47 7.90 -2.31
N ILE A 103 16.27 9.20 -2.58
CA ILE A 103 14.94 9.77 -2.81
C ILE A 103 14.50 9.58 -4.26
N GLU A 104 15.45 9.66 -5.20
CA GLU A 104 15.20 9.58 -6.64
C GLU A 104 15.24 8.14 -7.19
N ASP A 105 15.62 7.16 -6.36
CA ASP A 105 15.56 5.73 -6.69
C ASP A 105 14.60 4.97 -5.75
N GLY A 106 13.39 4.71 -6.26
CA GLY A 106 12.35 3.95 -5.55
C GLY A 106 12.54 2.42 -5.60
N THR A 107 13.59 1.92 -6.24
CA THR A 107 13.92 0.48 -6.29
C THR A 107 14.76 0.04 -5.10
N VAL A 108 15.48 0.98 -4.48
CA VAL A 108 16.30 0.75 -3.30
C VAL A 108 15.44 0.74 -2.03
N GLU A 109 15.60 -0.34 -1.26
CA GLU A 109 15.03 -0.48 0.06
C GLU A 109 15.77 0.41 1.06
N TRP A 110 15.02 1.19 1.86
CA TRP A 110 15.59 1.90 3.01
C TRP A 110 15.69 0.89 4.15
N ARG A 111 16.88 0.32 4.32
CA ARG A 111 17.12 -0.75 5.30
C ARG A 111 16.82 -0.28 6.73
N GLU A 112 16.13 -1.11 7.49
CA GLU A 112 15.74 -0.78 8.88
C GLU A 112 16.95 -0.63 9.81
N GLU A 113 18.08 -1.27 9.50
CA GLU A 113 19.32 -1.07 10.26
C GLU A 113 19.94 0.33 10.08
N VAL A 114 19.70 0.97 8.93
CA VAL A 114 20.22 2.31 8.60
C VAL A 114 19.20 3.40 8.95
N SER A 115 17.93 3.15 8.63
CA SER A 115 16.82 4.03 8.94
C SER A 115 15.74 3.27 9.71
N PRO A 116 15.88 3.17 11.05
CA PRO A 116 14.91 2.46 11.87
C PRO A 116 13.52 3.10 11.81
N PRO A 117 12.44 2.30 11.69
CA PRO A 117 11.08 2.82 11.69
C PRO A 117 10.71 3.35 13.08
N VAL A 118 10.46 4.66 13.18
CA VAL A 118 10.03 5.33 14.41
C VAL A 118 8.52 5.41 14.44
N ALA A 119 7.88 4.77 15.42
CA ALA A 119 6.43 4.82 15.60
C ALA A 119 5.99 6.25 15.97
N VAL A 120 4.95 6.74 15.29
CA VAL A 120 4.43 8.11 15.50
C VAL A 120 2.94 8.15 15.78
N ALA A 121 2.18 7.12 15.39
CA ALA A 121 0.75 7.05 15.66
C ALA A 121 0.21 5.62 15.60
N THR A 122 -1.06 5.46 15.97
CA THR A 122 -1.84 4.25 15.75
C THR A 122 -3.09 4.62 14.94
N LEU A 123 -3.26 3.97 13.79
CA LEU A 123 -4.49 4.01 13.01
C LEU A 123 -5.44 2.96 13.59
N THR A 124 -6.62 3.39 14.03
CA THR A 124 -7.69 2.50 14.49
C THR A 124 -8.85 2.60 13.53
N ILE A 125 -9.21 1.48 12.91
CA ILE A 125 -10.44 1.31 12.15
C ILE A 125 -11.45 0.67 13.11
N PRO A 126 -12.47 1.40 13.56
CA PRO A 126 -13.33 0.96 14.65
C PRO A 126 -14.21 -0.21 14.23
N GLN A 127 -14.60 -1.03 15.21
CA GLN A 127 -15.59 -2.10 15.05
C GLN A 127 -16.85 -1.56 14.36
N ARG A 128 -17.28 -2.24 13.30
CA ARG A 128 -18.46 -1.90 12.50
C ARG A 128 -18.87 -3.05 11.59
N ASP A 129 -20.14 -3.06 11.19
CA ASP A 129 -20.60 -3.89 10.10
C ASP A 129 -20.18 -3.26 8.74
N LEU A 130 -19.61 -4.06 7.85
CA LEU A 130 -19.27 -3.66 6.47
C LEU A 130 -20.27 -4.18 5.43
N LEU A 131 -21.28 -4.92 5.87
CA LEU A 131 -22.28 -5.58 5.03
C LEU A 131 -23.68 -4.97 5.19
N ASP A 132 -23.87 -3.99 6.07
CA ASP A 132 -25.11 -3.23 6.16
C ASP A 132 -25.31 -2.25 4.98
N GLU A 133 -26.50 -1.68 4.85
CA GLU A 133 -26.83 -0.77 3.75
C GLU A 133 -25.98 0.52 3.79
N ALA A 134 -25.71 1.05 4.98
CA ALA A 134 -24.90 2.25 5.14
C ALA A 134 -23.46 2.02 4.68
N ALA A 135 -22.88 0.86 4.98
CA ALA A 135 -21.55 0.46 4.53
C ALA A 135 -21.49 0.22 3.02
N ARG A 136 -22.56 -0.31 2.41
CA ARG A 136 -22.66 -0.40 0.93
C ARG A 136 -22.64 0.98 0.28
N ALA A 137 -23.43 1.92 0.79
CA ALA A 137 -23.43 3.30 0.30
C ALA A 137 -22.05 3.97 0.47
N GLN A 138 -21.39 3.75 1.61
CA GLN A 138 -20.03 4.24 1.84
C GLN A 138 -19.02 3.61 0.87
N ALA A 139 -19.14 2.30 0.58
CA ALA A 139 -18.26 1.62 -0.38
C ALA A 139 -18.40 2.24 -1.79
N ALA A 140 -19.62 2.52 -2.24
CA ALA A 140 -19.84 3.23 -3.51
C ALA A 140 -19.20 4.62 -3.54
N ALA A 141 -19.26 5.35 -2.42
CA ALA A 141 -18.57 6.64 -2.29
C ALA A 141 -17.04 6.51 -2.33
N VAL A 142 -16.48 5.43 -1.75
CA VAL A 142 -15.04 5.12 -1.83
C VAL A 142 -14.63 4.76 -3.26
N ASP A 143 -15.44 3.97 -3.98
CA ASP A 143 -15.19 3.60 -5.37
C ASP A 143 -15.20 4.82 -6.30
N ALA A 144 -16.01 5.83 -5.98
CA ALA A 144 -16.08 7.11 -6.69
C ALA A 144 -14.98 8.11 -6.29
N LEU A 145 -14.06 7.76 -5.38
CA LEU A 145 -13.07 8.69 -4.85
C LEU A 145 -11.85 8.83 -5.79
N ALA A 146 -11.57 10.06 -6.23
CA ALA A 146 -10.35 10.37 -6.97
C ALA A 146 -9.14 10.50 -6.03
N PHE A 147 -8.47 9.38 -5.77
CA PHE A 147 -7.23 9.38 -4.98
C PHE A 147 -6.08 10.05 -5.75
N ASN A 148 -5.30 10.91 -5.08
CA ASN A 148 -4.04 11.43 -5.61
C ASN A 148 -3.03 11.61 -4.44
N PRO A 149 -1.81 11.06 -4.52
CA PRO A 149 -0.80 11.24 -3.47
C PRO A 149 -0.37 12.70 -3.25
N TRP A 150 -0.66 13.60 -4.21
CA TRP A 150 -0.43 15.05 -4.07
C TRP A 150 -1.59 15.80 -3.41
N ASN A 151 -2.65 15.10 -2.96
CA ASN A 151 -3.63 15.66 -2.04
C ASN A 151 -3.02 15.77 -0.63
N ALA A 152 -1.94 16.53 -0.53
CA ALA A 152 -1.13 16.72 0.67
C ALA A 152 -0.73 18.20 0.77
N PRO A 153 -0.69 18.78 1.98
CA PRO A 153 -0.17 20.13 2.18
C PRO A 153 1.32 20.20 1.87
N ALA A 154 1.86 21.42 1.71
CA ALA A 154 3.27 21.63 1.34
C ALA A 154 4.27 20.95 2.29
N GLU A 155 3.94 20.90 3.58
CA GLU A 155 4.74 20.23 4.63
C GLU A 155 4.81 18.71 4.47
N PHE A 156 3.85 18.12 3.75
CA PHE A 156 3.72 16.70 3.44
C PHE A 156 3.86 16.42 1.94
N ARG A 157 4.52 17.31 1.19
CA ARG A 157 4.61 17.16 -0.27
C ARG A 157 5.36 15.87 -0.65
N PRO A 158 4.87 15.08 -1.61
CA PRO A 158 5.60 13.94 -2.13
C PRO A 158 6.95 14.33 -2.77
N LEU A 159 7.98 13.49 -2.59
CA LEU A 159 9.35 13.71 -3.08
C LEU A 159 9.78 12.61 -4.07
N GLY A 160 10.78 12.91 -4.89
CA GLY A 160 11.30 11.99 -5.91
C GLY A 160 10.55 12.02 -7.24
N ASN A 161 11.25 11.61 -8.31
CA ASN A 161 10.76 11.52 -9.68
C ASN A 161 9.43 10.75 -9.81
N LEU A 162 9.32 9.60 -9.15
CA LEU A 162 8.14 8.74 -9.19
C LEU A 162 6.91 9.48 -8.66
N ASN A 163 7.05 10.15 -7.52
CA ASN A 163 5.95 10.91 -6.96
C ASN A 163 5.61 12.12 -7.82
N ARG A 164 6.58 12.86 -8.37
CA ARG A 164 6.30 13.95 -9.32
C ARG A 164 5.47 13.45 -10.50
N ALA A 165 5.80 12.28 -11.06
CA ALA A 165 4.99 11.65 -12.11
C ALA A 165 3.59 11.26 -11.63
N ARG A 166 3.45 10.65 -10.44
CA ARG A 166 2.16 10.25 -9.86
C ARG A 166 1.20 11.44 -9.67
N GLY A 167 1.71 12.63 -9.35
CA GLY A 167 0.87 13.82 -9.22
C GLY A 167 0.09 14.15 -10.48
N VAL A 168 0.76 14.05 -11.63
CA VAL A 168 0.16 14.28 -12.95
C VAL A 168 -0.73 13.11 -13.36
N VAL A 169 -0.21 11.88 -13.27
CA VAL A 169 -0.87 10.68 -13.80
C VAL A 169 -2.18 10.37 -13.07
N TYR A 170 -2.22 10.44 -11.73
CA TYR A 170 -3.45 10.19 -10.98
C TYR A 170 -4.52 11.23 -11.29
N GLY A 171 -4.14 12.52 -11.40
CA GLY A 171 -5.06 13.58 -11.78
C GLY A 171 -5.64 13.41 -13.19
N MET A 172 -4.82 13.01 -14.16
CA MET A 172 -5.27 12.71 -15.52
C MET A 172 -6.19 11.48 -15.57
N SER A 173 -5.84 10.42 -14.83
CA SER A 173 -6.66 9.22 -14.72
C SER A 173 -8.05 9.54 -14.14
N ALA A 174 -8.10 10.27 -13.02
CA ALA A 174 -9.32 10.75 -12.39
C ALA A 174 -10.24 11.49 -13.38
N ARG A 175 -9.70 12.52 -14.04
CA ARG A 175 -10.44 13.30 -15.04
C ARG A 175 -11.02 12.42 -16.16
N ARG A 176 -10.28 11.40 -16.59
CA ARG A 176 -10.71 10.50 -17.68
C ARG A 176 -11.93 9.67 -17.30
N TRP A 177 -11.92 8.99 -16.15
CA TRP A 177 -13.07 8.14 -15.78
C TRP A 177 -14.25 8.95 -15.25
N GLN A 178 -14.00 10.11 -14.62
CA GLN A 178 -15.07 11.03 -14.23
C GLN A 178 -15.80 11.62 -15.44
N ALA A 179 -15.08 11.94 -16.54
CA ALA A 179 -15.70 12.45 -17.76
C ALA A 179 -16.50 11.39 -18.55
N VAL A 180 -16.29 10.10 -18.27
CA VAL A 180 -16.96 8.98 -18.95
C VAL A 180 -18.16 8.47 -18.15
N THR A 181 -18.36 8.93 -16.91
CA THR A 181 -19.53 8.56 -16.12
C THR A 181 -20.74 9.33 -16.68
N PRO A 182 -21.70 8.67 -17.37
CA PRO A 182 -22.92 9.35 -17.81
C PRO A 182 -23.73 9.75 -16.56
N GLU A 183 -24.49 10.84 -16.65
CA GLU A 183 -25.54 11.15 -15.66
C GLU A 183 -26.42 9.91 -15.45
N ALA A 184 -26.59 9.53 -14.18
CA ALA A 184 -27.51 8.49 -13.74
C ALA A 184 -28.97 8.97 -13.84
#